data_AF-A0A061HGF8-F1
#
_entry.id   AF-A0A061HGF8-F1
#
_cell.length_a   1.000
_cell.length_b   1.000
_cell.length_c   1.000
_cell.angle_alpha   90.00
_cell.angle_beta   90.00
_cell.angle_gamma   90.00
#
_symmetry.space_group_name_H-M   'P 1'
#
loop_
_entity.id
_entity.type
_entity.pdbx_description
1 polymer ?
#
loop_
_entity_poly.entity_id
_entity_poly.type
_entity_poly.pdbx_seq_one_letter_code
_entity_poly.pdbx_strand_id
1 'polypeptide(L)'
;MSPPSSLAIATGALQRLIKEEASYHDELKAQEARLQKLTNSSDEDGNHDWNIRQERTAIEQTRAVFPSLKQRILEAQENVKRQLEEGENSGADEIEVKRAKELLENME
;
A
#
# COMPACT_ATOMS: atom_id res chain seq x y z
N MET A 1 28.58 -6.13 -7.92
CA MET A 1 27.87 -5.48 -6.80
C MET A 1 27.74 -6.51 -5.69
N SER A 2 27.97 -6.12 -4.44
CA SER A 2 27.67 -6.98 -3.29
C SER A 2 26.15 -7.18 -3.20
N PRO A 3 25.69 -8.34 -2.72
CA PRO A 3 24.26 -8.55 -2.47
C PRO A 3 23.75 -7.55 -1.41
N PRO A 4 22.49 -7.10 -1.52
CA PRO A 4 21.90 -6.23 -0.51
C PRO A 4 21.81 -6.96 0.84
N SER A 5 21.91 -6.20 1.93
CA SER A 5 21.74 -6.74 3.29
C SER A 5 20.29 -7.15 3.55
N SER A 6 20.07 -7.98 4.57
CA SER A 6 18.73 -8.34 5.02
C SER A 6 17.90 -7.11 5.45
N LEU A 7 18.54 -6.12 6.09
CA LEU A 7 17.91 -4.85 6.46
C LEU A 7 17.47 -4.05 5.22
N ALA A 8 18.33 -3.95 4.20
CA ALA A 8 18.00 -3.28 2.95
C ALA A 8 16.85 -3.98 2.20
N ILE A 9 16.85 -5.32 2.18
CA ILE A 9 15.78 -6.12 1.58
C ILE A 9 14.44 -5.88 2.31
N ALA A 10 14.44 -5.96 3.64
CA ALA A 10 13.26 -5.77 4.46
C ALA A 10 12.69 -4.35 4.31
N THR A 11 13.55 -3.33 4.37
CA THR A 11 13.17 -1.92 4.20
C THR A 11 12.55 -1.68 2.82
N GLY A 12 13.17 -2.21 1.77
CA GLY A 12 12.64 -2.10 0.41
C GLY A 12 11.30 -2.82 0.23
N ALA A 13 11.09 -3.95 0.91
CA ALA A 13 9.80 -4.65 0.89
C ALA A 13 8.69 -3.83 1.53
N LEU A 14 8.93 -3.29 2.73
CA LEU A 14 7.99 -2.41 3.42
C LEU A 14 7.65 -1.17 2.59
N GLN A 15 8.66 -0.52 2.00
CA GLN A 15 8.45 0.67 1.17
C GLN A 15 7.55 0.37 -0.05
N ARG A 16 7.70 -0.80 -0.67
CA ARG A 16 6.84 -1.20 -1.80
C ARG A 16 5.39 -1.42 -1.36
N LEU A 17 5.17 -2.06 -0.22
CA LEU A 17 3.83 -2.30 0.31
C LEU A 17 3.11 -0.99 0.66
N ILE A 18 3.81 -0.01 1.25
CA ILE A 18 3.24 1.31 1.55
C ILE A 18 2.83 2.02 0.25
N LYS A 19 3.66 1.96 -0.79
CA LYS A 19 3.32 2.53 -2.11
C LYS A 19 2.16 1.80 -2.77
N GLU A 20 2.08 0.48 -2.61
CA GLU A 20 0.96 -0.35 -3.08
C GLU A 20 -0.34 0.09 -2.38
N GLU A 21 -0.34 0.27 -1.06
CA GLU A 21 -1.51 0.75 -0.30
C GLU A 21 -1.94 2.15 -0.73
N ALA A 22 -0.99 3.08 -0.89
CA ALA A 22 -1.27 4.42 -1.40
C ALA A 22 -1.91 4.39 -2.80
N SER A 23 -1.41 3.53 -3.70
CA SER A 23 -1.99 3.36 -5.03
C SER A 23 -3.43 2.85 -4.98
N TYR A 24 -3.74 1.91 -4.10
CA TYR A 24 -5.11 1.43 -3.92
C TYR A 24 -6.04 2.48 -3.31
N HIS A 25 -5.54 3.35 -2.43
CA HIS A 25 -6.31 4.50 -1.94
C HIS A 25 -6.64 5.50 -3.05
N ASP A 26 -5.68 5.82 -3.91
CA ASP A 26 -5.90 6.70 -5.05
C ASP A 26 -6.90 6.09 -6.06
N GLU A 27 -6.80 4.78 -6.31
CA GLU A 27 -7.74 4.06 -7.15
C GLU A 27 -9.17 4.11 -6.57
N LEU A 28 -9.32 3.80 -5.28
CA LEU A 28 -10.62 3.84 -4.59
C LEU A 28 -11.25 5.24 -4.69
N LYS A 29 -10.46 6.30 -4.45
CA LYS A 29 -10.92 7.68 -4.56
C LYS A 29 -11.38 8.01 -5.99
N ALA A 30 -10.65 7.54 -7.00
CA ALA A 30 -11.02 7.75 -8.39
C ALA A 30 -12.32 7.00 -8.76
N GLN A 31 -12.49 5.76 -8.29
CA GLN A 31 -13.70 4.96 -8.47
C GLN A 31 -14.91 5.62 -7.79
N GLU A 32 -14.78 6.07 -6.55
CA GLU A 32 -15.84 6.77 -5.81
C GLU A 32 -16.27 8.06 -6.51
N ALA A 33 -15.30 8.83 -7.04
CA ALA A 33 -15.58 10.02 -7.84
C ALA A 33 -16.30 9.70 -9.16
N ARG A 34 -15.95 8.59 -9.83
CA ARG A 34 -16.66 8.13 -11.03
C ARG A 34 -18.09 7.68 -10.71
N LEU A 35 -18.28 6.91 -9.63
CA LEU A 35 -19.60 6.48 -9.18
C LEU A 35 -20.50 7.69 -8.86
N GLN A 36 -19.96 8.73 -8.21
CA GLN A 36 -20.71 9.95 -7.93
C GLN A 36 -21.13 10.66 -9.22
N LYS A 37 -20.22 10.81 -10.19
CA LYS A 37 -20.53 11.40 -11.50
C LYS A 37 -21.61 10.61 -12.23
N LEU A 38 -21.46 9.28 -12.25
CA LEU A 38 -22.40 8.38 -12.89
C LEU A 38 -23.78 8.47 -12.24
N THR A 39 -23.87 8.46 -10.91
CA THR A 39 -25.16 8.58 -10.19
C THR A 39 -25.88 9.91 -10.45
N ASN A 40 -25.14 10.96 -10.84
CA ASN A 40 -25.69 12.28 -11.13
C ASN A 40 -25.99 12.51 -12.63
N SER A 41 -25.64 11.56 -13.52
CA SER A 41 -25.87 11.71 -14.96
C SER A 41 -27.27 11.23 -15.35
N SER A 42 -27.77 11.68 -16.50
CA SER A 42 -28.99 11.11 -17.08
C SER A 42 -28.73 9.71 -17.63
N ASP A 43 -29.77 8.88 -17.73
CA ASP A 43 -29.72 7.58 -18.41
C ASP A 43 -30.00 7.75 -19.91
N GLU A 44 -28.99 8.21 -20.65
CA GLU A 44 -29.13 8.48 -22.10
C GLU A 44 -29.16 7.18 -22.93
N ASP A 45 -28.45 6.14 -22.48
CA ASP A 45 -28.22 4.90 -23.23
C ASP A 45 -28.96 3.67 -22.66
N GLY A 46 -29.76 3.83 -21.60
CA GLY A 46 -30.48 2.75 -20.92
C GLY A 46 -29.59 1.80 -20.08
N ASN A 47 -28.30 2.12 -19.94
CA ASN A 47 -27.30 1.29 -19.28
C ASN A 47 -26.87 1.82 -17.90
N HIS A 48 -27.52 2.89 -17.42
CA HIS A 48 -27.11 3.61 -16.22
C HIS A 48 -27.01 2.72 -14.97
N ASP A 49 -28.05 1.94 -14.69
CA ASP A 49 -28.09 1.02 -13.54
C ASP A 49 -27.02 -0.06 -13.62
N TRP A 50 -26.76 -0.58 -14.82
CA TRP A 50 -25.71 -1.59 -15.03
C TRP A 50 -24.33 -0.99 -14.77
N ASN A 51 -24.05 0.20 -15.31
CA ASN A 51 -22.79 0.92 -15.09
C ASN A 51 -22.57 1.21 -13.59
N ILE A 52 -23.62 1.62 -12.86
CA ILE A 52 -23.54 1.88 -11.40
C ILE A 52 -23.18 0.60 -10.65
N ARG A 53 -23.82 -0.52 -10.98
CA ARG A 53 -23.53 -1.82 -10.35
C ARG A 53 -22.11 -2.28 -10.64
N GLN A 54 -21.62 -2.07 -11.86
CA GLN A 54 -20.23 -2.39 -12.23
C GLN A 54 -19.23 -1.57 -11.43
N GLU A 55 -19.40 -0.24 -11.36
CA GLU A 55 -18.48 0.61 -10.60
C GLU A 55 -18.52 0.28 -9.10
N ARG A 56 -19.69 0.00 -8.52
CA ARG A 56 -19.81 -0.48 -7.13
C ARG A 56 -19.08 -1.80 -6.90
N THR A 57 -19.18 -2.74 -7.83
CA THR A 57 -18.47 -4.01 -7.75
C THR A 57 -16.95 -3.80 -7.79
N ALA A 58 -16.45 -2.90 -8.65
CA ALA A 58 -15.03 -2.56 -8.70
C ALA A 58 -14.55 -1.95 -7.36
N ILE A 59 -15.34 -1.03 -6.78
CA ILE A 59 -15.06 -0.44 -5.45
C ILE A 59 -14.98 -1.52 -4.37
N GLU A 60 -15.91 -2.47 -4.35
CA GLU A 60 -15.92 -3.58 -3.38
C GLU A 60 -14.68 -4.47 -3.55
N GLN A 61 -14.28 -4.76 -4.79
CA GLN A 61 -13.08 -5.54 -5.09
C GLN A 61 -11.80 -4.82 -4.63
N THR A 62 -11.66 -3.52 -4.91
CA THR A 62 -10.52 -2.72 -4.42
C THR A 62 -10.52 -2.67 -2.89
N ARG A 63 -11.70 -2.49 -2.26
CA ARG A 63 -11.82 -2.50 -0.80
C ARG A 63 -11.41 -3.83 -0.16
N ALA A 64 -11.69 -4.94 -0.83
CA ALA A 64 -11.35 -6.28 -0.36
C ALA A 64 -9.83 -6.54 -0.32
N VAL A 65 -9.00 -5.74 -0.99
CA VAL A 65 -7.54 -5.86 -0.96
C VAL A 65 -6.95 -5.28 0.34
N PHE A 66 -7.53 -4.21 0.89
CA PHE A 66 -6.93 -3.52 2.04
C PHE A 66 -6.69 -4.40 3.28
N PRO A 67 -7.58 -5.32 3.70
CA PRO A 67 -7.34 -6.12 4.90
C PRO A 67 -6.06 -6.96 4.82
N SER A 68 -5.85 -7.67 3.71
CA SER A 68 -4.65 -8.50 3.53
C SER A 68 -3.40 -7.64 3.32
N LEU A 69 -3.52 -6.50 2.63
CA LEU A 69 -2.42 -5.57 2.43
C LEU A 69 -1.95 -4.94 3.74
N LYS A 70 -2.88 -4.51 4.60
CA LYS A 70 -2.58 -3.99 5.95
C LYS A 70 -1.85 -5.02 6.80
N GLN A 71 -2.31 -6.28 6.77
CA GLN A 71 -1.63 -7.35 7.48
C GLN A 71 -0.19 -7.53 6.97
N ARG A 72 0.02 -7.58 5.65
CA ARG A 72 1.36 -7.67 5.05
C ARG A 72 2.26 -6.49 5.42
N ILE A 73 1.70 -5.28 5.52
CA ILE A 73 2.44 -4.08 5.95
C ILE A 73 2.87 -4.22 7.41
N LEU A 74 1.98 -4.65 8.31
CA LEU A 74 2.31 -4.87 9.72
C LEU A 74 3.41 -5.93 9.88
N GLU A 75 3.30 -7.07 9.20
CA GLU A 75 4.31 -8.12 9.21
C GLU A 75 5.66 -7.62 8.66
N ALA A 76 5.64 -6.83 7.59
CA ALA A 76 6.84 -6.23 7.03
C ALA A 76 7.46 -5.17 7.98
N GLN A 77 6.63 -4.41 8.69
CA GLN A 77 7.06 -3.44 9.70
C GLN A 77 7.77 -4.14 10.86
N GLU A 78 7.19 -5.22 11.39
CA GLU A 78 7.82 -6.05 12.42
C GLU A 78 9.15 -6.66 11.93
N ASN A 79 9.19 -7.12 10.68
CA ASN A 79 10.43 -7.64 10.11
C ASN A 79 11.53 -6.57 10.00
N VAL A 80 11.20 -5.34 9.60
CA VAL A 80 12.17 -4.22 9.57
C VAL A 80 12.68 -3.92 10.98
N LYS A 81 11.80 -3.86 11.98
CA LYS A 81 12.18 -3.64 13.38
C LYS A 81 13.15 -4.72 13.88
N ARG A 82 12.85 -6.00 13.62
CA ARG A 82 13.75 -7.11 13.96
C ARG A 82 15.11 -7.00 13.27
N GLN A 83 15.14 -6.68 11.97
CA GLN A 83 16.40 -6.54 11.22
C GLN A 83 17.23 -5.33 11.70
N LEU A 84 16.59 -4.27 12.22
CA LEU A 84 17.29 -3.16 12.85
C LEU A 84 17.97 -3.59 14.15
N GLU A 85 17.26 -4.30 15.02
CA GLU A 85 17.83 -4.83 16.27
C GLU A 85 19.01 -5.78 16.01
N GLU A 86 18.88 -6.68 15.04
CA GLU A 86 19.96 -7.59 14.62
C GLU A 86 21.14 -6.82 13.99
N GLY A 87 20.84 -5.81 13.17
CA GLY A 87 21.83 -4.99 12.46
C GLY A 87 22.66 -4.11 13.40
N GLU A 88 22.05 -3.49 14.41
CA GLU A 88 22.74 -2.67 15.41
C GLU A 88 23.77 -3.49 16.20
N ASN A 89 23.47 -4.76 16.49
CA ASN A 89 24.41 -5.68 17.14
C ASN A 89 25.55 -6.16 16.23
N SER A 90 25.38 -6.04 14.90
CA SER A 90 26.27 -6.62 13.89
C SER A 90 27.10 -5.57 13.13
N GLY A 91 26.96 -4.28 13.48
CA GLY A 91 27.61 -3.18 12.77
C GLY A 91 27.04 -2.93 11.38
N ALA A 92 25.70 -2.96 11.24
CA ALA A 92 25.02 -2.66 9.99
C ALA A 92 25.37 -1.26 9.46
N ASP A 93 25.29 -1.11 8.13
CA ASP A 93 25.58 0.14 7.44
C ASP A 93 24.67 1.27 7.95
N GLU A 94 25.28 2.40 8.37
CA GLU A 94 24.56 3.53 8.98
C GLU A 94 23.50 4.14 8.03
N ILE A 95 23.72 4.09 6.72
CA ILE A 95 22.77 4.61 5.73
C ILE A 95 21.55 3.69 5.66
N GLU A 96 21.75 2.38 5.69
CA GLU A 96 20.65 1.41 5.73
C GLU A 96 19.82 1.54 7.02
N VAL A 97 20.50 1.68 8.17
CA VAL A 97 19.84 1.92 9.48
C VAL A 97 19.03 3.20 9.45
N LYS A 98 19.62 4.31 8.95
CA LYS A 98 18.93 5.60 8.85
C LYS A 98 17.67 5.51 7.98
N ARG A 99 17.77 4.91 6.79
CA ARG A 99 16.62 4.75 5.88
C ARG A 99 15.50 3.92 6.49
N ALA A 100 15.84 2.85 7.19
CA ALA A 100 14.84 2.00 7.85
C ALA A 100 14.12 2.76 8.98
N LYS A 101 14.86 3.52 9.80
CA LYS A 101 14.28 4.37 10.86
C LYS A 101 13.37 5.46 10.29
N GLU A 102 13.84 6.21 9.29
CA GLU A 102 13.03 7.22 8.59
C GLU A 102 11.75 6.62 7.99
N LEU A 103 11.83 5.41 7.41
CA LEU A 103 10.64 4.75 6.87
C LEU A 103 9.62 4.42 7.98
N LEU A 104 10.08 3.89 9.12
CA LEU A 104 9.21 3.56 10.25
C LEU A 104 8.59 4.80 10.88
N GLU A 105 9.35 5.89 11.02
CA GLU A 105 8.84 7.18 11.55
C GLU A 105 7.75 7.77 10.66
N ASN A 106 7.88 7.64 9.34
CA ASN A 106 6.86 8.14 8.39
C ASN A 106 5.58 7.28 8.33
N MET A 107 5.53 6.15 9.04
CA MET A 107 4.33 5.30 9.14
C MET A 107 3.46 5.62 10.36
N GLU A 108 3.99 6.31 11.37
CA GLU A 108 3.25 6.78 12.55
C GLU A 108 2.45 8.05 12.26
#